data_AF-A0A8T3SY16-F1
#
_entry.id   AF-A0A8T3SY16-F1
#
_cell.length_a   1.000
_cell.length_b   1.000
_cell.length_c   1.000
_cell.angle_alpha   90.00
_cell.angle_beta   90.00
_cell.angle_gamma   90.00
#
_symmetry.space_group_name_H-M   'P 1'
#
loop_
_entity.id
_entity.type
_entity.pdbx_description
1 polymer ?
#
loop_
_entity_poly.entity_id
_entity_poly.type
_entity_poly.pdbx_seq_one_letter_code
_entity_poly.pdbx_strand_id
1 'polypeptide(L)'
;MTSAALDRFLAVLLVAQLASGLLTLRAGVPATAPLFWLHGLIGGALLVAAVEKLRRSVGPAIRARRWRRLALGALLTLLVAAALAGGFTWVASGRIWSIGPWTILTLHIWAALAIVPIVLLHLLPRRWRLLRPRAIHGLPRISRRTLLATGSLLAIGAVAWGAANVLDVVRGGTRRFTGSRWLADGGIPPPTTFYGEGTPTIDADAWRLAVSGRVARPLTLDRAALAALGEVDRDGVLDCTSGWVMRTTWRGTPLRSVLEAAGA
;
A
#
# COMPACT_ATOMS: atom_id res chain seq x y z
N MET A 1 -26.51 -14.17 -0.54
CA MET A 1 -25.93 -14.01 -1.89
C MET A 1 -25.54 -15.35 -2.50
N THR A 2 -25.61 -15.46 -3.83
CA THR A 2 -25.13 -16.63 -4.60
C THR A 2 -23.59 -16.64 -4.69
N SER A 3 -22.98 -17.77 -5.06
CA SER A 3 -21.51 -17.86 -5.24
C SER A 3 -21.01 -16.91 -6.34
N ALA A 4 -21.77 -16.76 -7.44
CA ALA A 4 -21.42 -15.83 -8.50
C ALA A 4 -21.46 -14.36 -8.06
N ALA A 5 -22.41 -14.00 -7.19
CA ALA A 5 -22.48 -12.65 -6.62
C ALA A 5 -21.28 -12.37 -5.69
N LEU A 6 -20.92 -13.34 -4.84
CA LEU A 6 -19.73 -13.24 -3.98
C LEU A 6 -18.44 -13.10 -4.81
N ASP A 7 -18.30 -13.85 -5.90
CA ASP A 7 -17.11 -13.79 -6.75
C ASP A 7 -16.95 -12.42 -7.43
N ARG A 8 -18.06 -11.82 -7.89
CA ARG A 8 -18.04 -10.45 -8.45
C ARG A 8 -17.73 -9.42 -7.38
N PHE A 9 -18.32 -9.55 -6.20
CA PHE A 9 -18.06 -8.66 -5.09
C PHE A 9 -16.59 -8.69 -4.67
N LEU A 10 -16.00 -9.89 -4.55
CA LEU A 10 -14.56 -10.05 -4.29
C LEU A 10 -13.69 -9.43 -5.38
N ALA A 11 -14.04 -9.60 -6.65
CA ALA A 11 -13.30 -8.97 -7.74
C ALA A 11 -13.32 -7.45 -7.65
N VAL A 12 -14.48 -6.85 -7.35
CA VAL A 12 -14.61 -5.40 -7.15
C VAL A 12 -13.80 -4.94 -5.94
N LEU A 13 -13.92 -5.61 -4.79
CA LEU A 13 -13.15 -5.29 -3.59
C LEU A 13 -11.65 -5.39 -3.84
N LEU A 14 -11.19 -6.42 -4.54
CA LEU A 14 -9.77 -6.63 -4.82
C LEU A 14 -9.21 -5.52 -5.72
N VAL A 15 -9.93 -5.16 -6.79
CA VAL A 15 -9.52 -4.05 -7.67
C VAL A 15 -9.51 -2.74 -6.89
N ALA A 16 -10.55 -2.47 -6.10
CA ALA A 16 -10.62 -1.26 -5.30
C ALA A 16 -9.52 -1.21 -4.22
N GLN A 17 -9.15 -2.34 -3.61
CA GLN A 17 -8.07 -2.44 -2.63
C GLN A 17 -6.71 -2.14 -3.27
N LEU A 18 -6.42 -2.74 -4.42
CA LEU A 18 -5.18 -2.52 -5.16
C LEU A 18 -5.07 -1.08 -5.64
N ALA A 19 -6.15 -0.53 -6.21
CA ALA A 19 -6.18 0.85 -6.69
C ALA A 19 -5.98 1.86 -5.55
N SER A 20 -6.75 1.72 -4.45
CA SER A 20 -6.60 2.58 -3.28
C SER A 20 -5.19 2.47 -2.68
N GLY A 21 -4.62 1.27 -2.59
CA GLY A 21 -3.26 1.06 -2.09
C GLY A 21 -2.19 1.78 -2.94
N LEU A 22 -2.26 1.65 -4.27
CA LEU A 22 -1.35 2.37 -5.17
C LEU A 22 -1.49 3.88 -5.06
N LEU A 23 -2.73 4.38 -4.91
CA LEU A 23 -2.98 5.81 -4.72
C LEU A 23 -2.41 6.30 -3.38
N THR A 24 -2.47 5.49 -2.31
CA THR A 24 -1.91 5.88 -1.01
C THR A 24 -0.38 6.07 -1.04
N LEU A 25 0.34 5.40 -1.94
CA LEU A 25 1.79 5.58 -2.10
C LEU A 25 2.18 6.98 -2.60
N ARG A 26 1.23 7.73 -3.18
CA ARG A 26 1.42 9.11 -3.63
C ARG A 26 0.66 10.14 -2.78
N ALA A 27 0.02 9.70 -1.69
CA ALA A 27 -0.80 10.53 -0.84
C ALA A 27 -0.05 10.84 0.47
N GLY A 28 0.10 12.13 0.81
CA GLY A 28 0.81 12.56 2.01
C GLY A 28 0.29 13.86 2.62
N VAL A 29 -0.77 14.45 2.06
CA VAL A 29 -1.36 15.71 2.55
C VAL A 29 -2.70 15.45 3.26
N PRO A 30 -3.10 16.29 4.25
CA PRO A 30 -4.32 16.05 5.02
C PRO A 30 -5.59 15.86 4.18
N ALA A 31 -5.71 16.56 3.05
CA ALA A 31 -6.84 16.43 2.12
C ALA A 31 -7.00 15.01 1.54
N THR A 32 -5.93 14.21 1.55
CA THR A 32 -5.93 12.82 1.04
C THR A 32 -6.20 11.78 2.13
N ALA A 33 -6.40 12.18 3.39
CA ALA A 33 -6.68 11.27 4.50
C ALA A 33 -7.85 10.29 4.26
N PRO A 34 -8.98 10.69 3.62
CA PRO A 34 -10.09 9.77 3.36
C PRO A 34 -9.70 8.53 2.54
N LEU A 35 -8.65 8.63 1.72
CA LEU A 35 -8.15 7.50 0.93
C LEU A 35 -7.64 6.36 1.81
N PHE A 36 -6.97 6.67 2.93
CA PHE A 36 -6.45 5.68 3.87
C PHE A 36 -7.57 4.99 4.64
N TRP A 37 -8.62 5.73 5.01
CA TRP A 37 -9.83 5.16 5.62
C TRP A 37 -10.54 4.23 4.65
N LEU A 38 -10.71 4.65 3.39
CA LEU A 38 -11.30 3.83 2.34
C LEU A 38 -10.49 2.54 2.12
N HIS A 39 -9.17 2.62 2.03
CA HIS A 39 -8.29 1.46 1.90
C HIS A 39 -8.45 0.47 3.05
N GLY A 40 -8.55 0.98 4.29
CA GLY A 40 -8.77 0.15 5.47
C GLY A 40 -10.16 -0.50 5.53
N LEU A 41 -11.21 0.24 5.20
CA LEU A 41 -12.59 -0.25 5.16
C LEU A 41 -12.80 -1.32 4.07
N ILE A 42 -12.26 -1.10 2.87
CA ILE A 42 -12.28 -2.09 1.79
C ILE A 42 -11.48 -3.32 2.21
N GLY A 43 -10.32 -3.14 2.87
CA GLY A 43 -9.51 -4.23 3.39
C GLY A 43 -10.28 -5.10 4.40
N GLY A 44 -11.03 -4.48 5.31
CA GLY A 44 -11.92 -5.19 6.23
C GLY A 44 -13.02 -5.97 5.52
N ALA A 45 -13.69 -5.35 4.55
CA ALA A 45 -14.70 -6.05 3.75
C ALA A 45 -14.11 -7.23 2.94
N LEU A 46 -12.92 -7.03 2.36
CA LEU A 46 -12.19 -8.05 1.61
C LEU A 46 -11.80 -9.23 2.51
N LEU A 47 -11.35 -8.96 3.74
CA LEU A 47 -11.05 -9.99 4.73
C LEU A 47 -12.27 -10.90 4.99
N VAL A 48 -13.41 -10.32 5.33
CA VAL A 48 -14.62 -11.11 5.64
C VAL A 48 -15.12 -11.85 4.40
N ALA A 49 -15.13 -11.19 3.24
CA ALA A 49 -15.53 -11.82 1.98
C ALA A 49 -14.60 -12.97 1.56
N ALA A 50 -13.30 -12.85 1.80
CA ALA A 50 -12.30 -13.89 1.51
C ALA A 50 -12.50 -15.11 2.41
N VAL A 51 -12.70 -14.90 3.72
CA VAL A 51 -13.03 -15.98 4.67
C VAL A 51 -14.32 -16.69 4.25
N GLU A 52 -15.36 -15.94 3.89
CA GLU A 52 -16.63 -16.51 3.43
C GLU A 52 -16.45 -17.34 2.15
N LYS A 53 -15.63 -16.87 1.22
CA LYS A 53 -15.33 -17.57 -0.03
C LYS A 53 -14.59 -18.87 0.21
N LEU A 54 -13.61 -18.88 1.11
CA LEU A 54 -12.87 -20.08 1.48
C LEU A 54 -13.81 -21.12 2.10
N ARG A 55 -14.62 -20.71 3.09
CA ARG A 55 -15.61 -21.56 3.75
C ARG A 55 -16.55 -22.24 2.75
N ARG A 56 -17.01 -21.51 1.73
CA ARG A 56 -17.92 -22.03 0.70
C ARG A 56 -17.27 -22.88 -0.38
N SER A 57 -15.99 -22.64 -0.69
CA SER A 57 -15.39 -23.14 -1.94
C SER A 57 -14.40 -24.29 -1.74
N VAL A 58 -13.71 -24.36 -0.60
CA VAL A 58 -12.62 -25.33 -0.37
C VAL A 58 -13.16 -26.76 -0.30
N GLY A 59 -14.10 -27.04 0.60
CA GLY A 59 -14.66 -28.38 0.79
C GLY A 59 -15.26 -29.00 -0.49
N PRO A 60 -16.16 -28.28 -1.21
CA PRO A 60 -16.68 -28.77 -2.49
C PRO A 60 -15.60 -28.99 -3.57
N ALA A 61 -14.56 -28.15 -3.62
CA ALA A 61 -13.48 -28.31 -4.60
C ALA A 61 -12.59 -29.53 -4.31
N ILE A 62 -12.35 -29.83 -3.02
CA ILE A 62 -11.65 -31.05 -2.58
C ILE A 62 -12.47 -32.29 -2.97
N ARG A 63 -13.76 -32.32 -2.63
CA ARG A 63 -14.65 -33.44 -2.98
C ARG A 63 -14.70 -33.69 -4.49
N ALA A 64 -14.69 -32.62 -5.29
CA ALA A 64 -14.67 -32.68 -6.74
C ALA A 64 -13.27 -32.89 -7.36
N ARG A 65 -12.24 -33.19 -6.54
CA ARG A 65 -10.84 -33.43 -6.95
C ARG A 65 -10.27 -32.37 -7.90
N ARG A 66 -10.65 -31.09 -7.73
CA ARG A 66 -10.24 -29.99 -8.63
C ARG A 66 -8.85 -29.44 -8.27
N TRP A 67 -7.84 -30.30 -8.18
CA TRP A 67 -6.51 -29.99 -7.64
C TRP A 67 -5.82 -28.80 -8.30
N ARG A 68 -5.86 -28.68 -9.64
CA ARG A 68 -5.26 -27.52 -10.33
C ARG A 68 -5.91 -26.19 -9.94
N ARG A 69 -7.23 -26.18 -9.72
CA ARG A 69 -7.96 -24.97 -9.29
C ARG A 69 -7.71 -24.67 -7.82
N LEU A 70 -7.55 -25.71 -7.00
CA LEU A 70 -7.17 -25.58 -5.60
C LEU A 70 -5.75 -25.02 -5.46
N ALA A 71 -4.78 -25.49 -6.23
CA ALA A 71 -3.41 -25.00 -6.18
C ALA A 71 -3.31 -23.49 -6.52
N LEU A 72 -3.90 -23.08 -7.65
CA LEU A 72 -3.91 -21.66 -8.04
C LEU A 72 -4.74 -20.81 -7.06
N GLY A 73 -5.86 -21.34 -6.57
CA GLY A 73 -6.68 -20.69 -5.56
C GLY A 73 -5.94 -20.52 -4.23
N ALA A 74 -5.19 -21.54 -3.80
CA ALA A 74 -4.39 -21.53 -2.58
C ALA A 74 -3.26 -20.50 -2.66
N LEU A 75 -2.55 -20.41 -3.79
CA LEU A 75 -1.53 -19.38 -3.98
C LEU A 75 -2.13 -17.97 -3.89
N LEU A 76 -3.24 -17.71 -4.58
CA LEU A 76 -3.92 -16.41 -4.51
C LEU A 76 -4.41 -16.13 -3.08
N THR A 77 -5.00 -17.12 -2.42
CA THR A 77 -5.44 -17.00 -1.03
C THR A 77 -4.28 -16.71 -0.09
N LEU A 78 -3.14 -17.37 -0.27
CA LEU A 78 -1.95 -17.14 0.55
C LEU A 78 -1.46 -15.70 0.41
N LEU A 79 -1.37 -15.18 -0.81
CA LEU A 79 -0.94 -13.79 -1.06
C LEU A 79 -1.93 -12.78 -0.49
N VAL A 80 -3.24 -12.99 -0.70
CA VAL A 80 -4.30 -12.14 -0.12
C VAL A 80 -4.27 -12.18 1.40
N ALA A 81 -4.10 -13.37 1.99
CA ALA A 81 -4.01 -13.54 3.44
C ALA A 81 -2.75 -12.88 4.00
N ALA A 82 -1.60 -13.02 3.34
CA ALA A 82 -0.36 -12.36 3.73
C ALA A 82 -0.48 -10.83 3.68
N ALA A 83 -1.05 -10.29 2.61
CA ALA A 83 -1.30 -8.85 2.50
C ALA A 83 -2.28 -8.38 3.59
N LEU A 84 -3.43 -9.03 3.77
CA LEU A 84 -4.40 -8.64 4.81
C LEU A 84 -3.79 -8.77 6.22
N ALA A 85 -3.13 -9.88 6.53
CA ALA A 85 -2.48 -10.08 7.81
C ALA A 85 -1.40 -9.02 8.06
N GLY A 86 -0.56 -8.72 7.07
CA GLY A 86 0.45 -7.65 7.17
C GLY A 86 -0.19 -6.29 7.46
N GLY A 87 -1.23 -5.91 6.72
CA GLY A 87 -1.91 -4.63 6.90
C GLY A 87 -2.63 -4.51 8.24
N PHE A 88 -3.39 -5.52 8.65
CA PHE A 88 -4.08 -5.53 9.93
C PHE A 88 -3.12 -5.61 11.12
N THR A 89 -2.05 -6.40 11.01
CA THR A 89 -1.02 -6.50 12.06
C THR A 89 -0.25 -5.19 12.18
N TRP A 90 0.09 -4.53 11.06
CA TRP A 90 0.74 -3.23 11.05
C TRP A 90 -0.03 -2.18 11.87
N VAL A 91 -1.35 -2.16 11.70
CA VAL A 91 -2.24 -1.27 12.46
C VAL A 91 -2.35 -1.75 13.91
N ALA A 92 -2.81 -2.97 14.13
CA ALA A 92 -3.16 -3.48 15.46
C ALA A 92 -1.97 -3.72 16.40
N SER A 93 -0.73 -3.78 15.90
CA SER A 93 0.46 -3.94 16.73
C SER A 93 0.79 -2.69 17.54
N GLY A 94 0.39 -1.51 17.08
CA GLY A 94 0.83 -0.25 17.69
C GLY A 94 2.31 0.08 17.46
N ARG A 95 3.04 -0.69 16.63
CA ARG A 95 4.51 -0.62 16.52
C ARG A 95 5.01 -0.70 15.08
N ILE A 96 6.20 -0.16 14.83
CA ILE A 96 6.95 -0.37 13.57
C ILE A 96 7.64 -1.73 13.69
N TRP A 97 7.08 -2.75 13.06
CA TRP A 97 7.67 -4.10 13.04
C TRP A 97 8.42 -4.35 11.75
N SER A 98 9.54 -5.05 11.85
CA SER A 98 10.40 -5.43 10.72
C SER A 98 10.81 -6.89 10.78
N ILE A 99 11.02 -7.48 9.61
CA ILE A 99 11.63 -8.80 9.43
C ILE A 99 12.87 -8.58 8.56
N GLY A 100 14.05 -8.65 9.19
CA GLY A 100 15.28 -8.21 8.56
C GLY A 100 15.20 -6.72 8.17
N PRO A 101 15.56 -6.35 6.92
CA PRO A 101 15.57 -4.96 6.49
C PRO A 101 14.18 -4.39 6.15
N TRP A 102 13.15 -5.24 6.03
CA TRP A 102 11.82 -4.81 5.59
C TRP A 102 10.86 -4.63 6.75
N THR A 103 10.11 -3.53 6.73
CA THR A 103 8.96 -3.38 7.62
C THR A 103 7.83 -4.31 7.18
N ILE A 104 6.94 -4.67 8.12
CA ILE A 104 5.71 -5.42 7.80
C ILE A 104 4.86 -4.66 6.76
N LEU A 105 4.90 -3.32 6.76
CA LEU A 105 4.25 -2.48 5.75
C LEU A 105 4.86 -2.72 4.36
N THR A 106 6.18 -2.77 4.24
CA THR A 106 6.86 -3.11 2.98
C THR A 106 6.45 -4.51 2.50
N LEU A 107 6.46 -5.51 3.38
CA LEU A 107 6.05 -6.88 3.03
C LEU A 107 4.57 -6.96 2.61
N HIS A 108 3.69 -6.17 3.24
CA HIS A 108 2.29 -6.01 2.81
C HIS A 108 2.19 -5.51 1.36
N ILE A 109 2.99 -4.50 0.99
CA ILE A 109 3.03 -3.95 -0.37
C ILE A 109 3.52 -5.01 -1.36
N TRP A 110 4.62 -5.72 -1.06
CA TRP A 110 5.16 -6.79 -1.91
C TRP A 110 4.13 -7.91 -2.14
N ALA A 111 3.45 -8.36 -1.08
CA ALA A 111 2.39 -9.34 -1.19
C ALA A 111 1.25 -8.84 -2.10
N ALA A 112 0.85 -7.58 -1.95
CA ALA A 112 -0.19 -6.96 -2.78
C ALA A 112 0.22 -6.85 -4.27
N LEU A 113 1.46 -6.45 -4.54
CA LEU A 113 2.00 -6.39 -5.91
C LEU A 113 2.05 -7.77 -6.57
N ALA A 114 2.44 -8.81 -5.82
CA ALA A 114 2.47 -10.18 -6.30
C ALA A 114 1.07 -10.74 -6.66
N ILE A 115 -0.01 -10.21 -6.08
CA ILE A 115 -1.38 -10.61 -6.43
C ILE A 115 -1.71 -10.25 -7.89
N VAL A 116 -1.21 -9.10 -8.39
CA VAL A 116 -1.55 -8.58 -9.73
C VAL A 116 -1.27 -9.59 -10.85
N PRO A 117 -0.04 -10.11 -11.04
CA PRO A 117 0.23 -11.09 -12.10
C PRO A 117 -0.57 -12.38 -11.88
N ILE A 118 -0.77 -12.82 -10.64
CA ILE A 118 -1.52 -14.05 -10.34
C ILE A 118 -3.00 -13.91 -10.70
N VAL A 119 -3.63 -12.76 -10.42
CA VAL A 119 -5.02 -12.47 -10.83
C VAL A 119 -5.11 -12.38 -12.35
N LEU A 120 -4.16 -11.72 -13.00
CA LEU A 120 -4.13 -11.63 -14.46
C LEU A 120 -4.01 -13.01 -15.12
N LEU A 121 -3.20 -13.91 -14.56
CA LEU A 121 -3.08 -15.31 -14.99
C LEU A 121 -4.33 -16.13 -14.62
N HIS A 122 -4.92 -15.92 -13.45
CA HIS A 122 -6.15 -16.60 -13.02
C HIS A 122 -7.34 -16.28 -13.93
N LEU A 123 -7.39 -15.04 -14.43
CA LEU A 123 -8.43 -14.56 -15.34
C LEU A 123 -8.10 -14.85 -16.83
N LEU A 124 -6.85 -15.19 -17.18
CA LEU A 124 -6.38 -15.48 -18.54
C LEU A 124 -7.20 -16.53 -19.30
N PRO A 125 -7.50 -17.70 -18.72
CA PRO A 125 -8.26 -18.73 -19.42
C PRO A 125 -9.73 -18.33 -19.63
N ARG A 126 -10.19 -17.25 -19.00
CA ARG A 126 -11.57 -16.76 -19.04
C ARG A 126 -11.75 -15.52 -19.92
N ARG A 127 -10.67 -14.92 -20.44
CA ARG A 127 -10.70 -13.71 -21.29
C ARG A 127 -11.68 -13.85 -22.47
N TRP A 128 -11.72 -15.02 -23.10
CA TRP A 128 -12.63 -15.35 -24.21
C TRP A 128 -14.13 -15.44 -23.83
N ARG A 129 -14.47 -15.55 -22.54
CA ARG A 129 -15.85 -15.63 -22.03
C ARG A 129 -16.31 -14.35 -21.34
N LEU A 130 -15.41 -13.56 -20.77
CA LEU A 130 -15.72 -12.27 -20.13
C LEU A 130 -15.84 -11.13 -21.15
N LEU A 131 -15.15 -11.22 -22.29
CA LEU A 131 -15.28 -10.31 -23.43
C LEU A 131 -16.50 -10.61 -24.33
N ARG A 132 -17.31 -11.62 -23.99
CA ARG A 132 -18.62 -11.80 -24.65
C ARG A 132 -19.61 -10.89 -23.93
N PRO A 133 -20.04 -9.76 -24.54
CA PRO A 133 -21.08 -8.96 -23.95
C PRO A 133 -22.32 -9.85 -23.80
N ARG A 134 -22.69 -10.16 -22.55
CA ARG A 134 -24.05 -10.64 -22.29
C ARG A 134 -24.95 -9.43 -22.47
N ALA A 135 -25.93 -9.53 -23.35
CA ALA A 135 -26.98 -8.51 -23.48
C ALA A 135 -27.56 -8.24 -22.09
N ILE A 136 -27.26 -7.07 -21.53
CA ILE A 136 -27.84 -6.59 -20.28
C ILE A 136 -29.16 -5.95 -20.69
N HIS A 137 -30.23 -6.74 -20.73
CA HIS A 137 -31.57 -6.20 -20.89
C HIS A 137 -32.08 -5.72 -19.52
N GLY A 138 -32.18 -4.40 -19.36
CA GLY A 138 -32.67 -3.74 -18.14
C GLY A 138 -31.63 -3.53 -17.04
N LEU A 139 -31.96 -2.68 -16.06
CA LEU A 139 -31.12 -2.46 -14.88
C LEU A 139 -31.01 -3.76 -14.06
N PRO A 140 -29.79 -4.19 -13.67
CA PRO A 140 -29.62 -5.39 -12.88
C PRO A 140 -30.31 -5.23 -11.51
N ARG A 141 -31.41 -5.95 -11.30
CA ARG A 141 -32.12 -5.96 -10.00
C ARG A 141 -31.29 -6.73 -8.97
N ILE A 142 -30.75 -6.01 -7.98
CA ILE A 142 -30.10 -6.62 -6.82
C ILE A 142 -31.20 -7.21 -5.92
N SER A 143 -31.15 -8.51 -5.65
CA SER A 143 -32.12 -9.13 -4.74
C SER A 143 -31.92 -8.65 -3.30
N ARG A 144 -33.01 -8.54 -2.52
CA ARG A 144 -32.95 -8.20 -1.08
C ARG A 144 -31.92 -9.02 -0.32
N ARG A 145 -31.85 -10.33 -0.60
CA ARG A 145 -30.86 -11.23 0.01
C ARG A 145 -29.42 -10.91 -0.36
N THR A 146 -29.16 -10.42 -1.57
CA THR A 146 -27.81 -9.99 -1.97
C THR A 146 -27.47 -8.66 -1.33
N LEU A 147 -28.40 -7.69 -1.33
CA LEU A 147 -28.22 -6.41 -0.67
C LEU A 147 -27.90 -6.58 0.81
N LEU A 148 -28.72 -7.33 1.55
CA LEU A 148 -28.50 -7.60 2.98
C LEU A 148 -27.18 -8.33 3.22
N ALA A 149 -26.86 -9.34 2.43
CA ALA A 149 -25.62 -10.09 2.62
C ALA A 149 -24.37 -9.24 2.32
N THR A 150 -24.40 -8.40 1.28
CA THR A 150 -23.32 -7.45 1.00
C THR A 150 -23.21 -6.41 2.12
N GLY A 151 -24.35 -5.86 2.59
CA GLY A 151 -24.39 -4.94 3.73
C GLY A 151 -23.80 -5.56 5.00
N SER A 152 -24.13 -6.82 5.31
CA SER A 152 -23.56 -7.53 6.46
C SER A 152 -22.05 -7.74 6.32
N LEU A 153 -21.54 -8.11 5.14
CA LEU A 153 -20.09 -8.25 4.93
C LEU A 153 -19.36 -6.92 5.11
N LEU A 154 -19.92 -5.83 4.58
CA LEU A 154 -19.36 -4.49 4.74
C LEU A 154 -19.39 -4.06 6.22
N ALA A 155 -20.49 -4.28 6.93
CA ALA A 155 -20.62 -3.94 8.34
C ALA A 155 -19.62 -4.71 9.22
N ILE A 156 -19.50 -6.02 9.03
CA ILE A 156 -18.51 -6.84 9.77
C ILE A 156 -17.08 -6.41 9.39
N GLY A 157 -16.83 -6.10 8.13
CA GLY A 157 -15.55 -5.58 7.67
C GLY A 157 -15.18 -4.24 8.33
N ALA A 158 -16.15 -3.32 8.44
CA ALA A 158 -15.97 -2.06 9.14
C ALA A 158 -15.69 -2.26 10.64
N VAL A 159 -16.36 -3.22 11.29
CA VAL A 159 -16.06 -3.61 12.68
C VAL A 159 -14.63 -4.15 12.82
N ALA A 160 -14.19 -5.03 11.92
CA ALA A 160 -12.83 -5.55 11.94
C ALA A 160 -11.78 -4.45 11.77
N TRP A 161 -12.00 -3.52 10.83
CA TRP A 161 -11.14 -2.34 10.64
C TRP A 161 -11.15 -1.42 11.87
N GLY A 162 -12.33 -1.12 12.42
CA GLY A 162 -12.48 -0.30 13.63
C GLY A 162 -11.75 -0.91 14.82
N ALA A 163 -11.92 -2.22 15.05
CA ALA A 163 -11.24 -2.94 16.13
C ALA A 163 -9.70 -2.86 16.01
N ALA A 164 -9.16 -2.99 14.80
CA ALA A 164 -7.73 -2.83 14.56
C ALA A 164 -7.23 -1.41 14.90
N ASN A 165 -7.99 -0.37 14.54
CA ASN A 165 -7.65 1.02 14.88
C ASN A 165 -7.81 1.32 16.37
N VAL A 166 -8.77 0.71 17.05
CA VAL A 166 -8.87 0.83 18.52
C VAL A 166 -7.65 0.21 19.19
N LEU A 167 -7.25 -0.99 18.76
CA LEU A 167 -6.03 -1.64 19.27
C LEU A 167 -4.78 -0.82 19.00
N ASP A 168 -4.70 -0.18 17.82
CA ASP A 168 -3.62 0.73 17.46
C ASP A 168 -3.51 1.90 18.44
N VAL A 169 -4.61 2.60 18.73
CA VAL A 169 -4.61 3.72 19.68
C VAL A 169 -4.21 3.27 21.08
N VAL A 170 -4.74 2.12 21.54
CA VAL A 170 -4.46 1.58 22.88
C VAL A 170 -2.99 1.16 23.04
N ARG A 171 -2.38 0.58 21.99
CA ARG A 171 -1.02 0.02 22.07
C ARG A 171 0.08 0.97 21.59
N GLY A 172 -0.22 1.80 20.59
CA GLY A 172 0.73 2.62 19.85
C GLY A 172 0.50 4.12 19.97
N GLY A 173 -0.56 4.55 20.65
CA GLY A 173 -0.85 5.97 20.88
C GLY A 173 -1.27 6.70 19.60
N THR A 174 -0.76 7.92 19.42
CA THR A 174 -1.10 8.76 18.27
C THR A 174 -0.21 8.43 17.07
N ARG A 175 -0.82 8.33 15.89
CA ARG A 175 -0.12 8.18 14.60
C ARG A 175 -0.70 9.16 13.59
N ARG A 176 0.00 9.37 12.48
CA ARG A 176 -0.52 10.18 11.37
C ARG A 176 -1.63 9.44 10.62
N PHE A 177 -2.43 10.19 9.85
CA PHE A 177 -3.50 9.63 9.01
C PHE A 177 -2.97 8.68 7.94
N THR A 178 -1.71 8.85 7.51
CA THR A 178 -0.96 7.95 6.61
C THR A 178 -0.68 6.59 7.26
N GLY A 179 -0.83 6.52 8.57
CA GLY A 179 -0.53 5.36 9.39
C GLY A 179 0.88 5.31 9.94
N SER A 180 1.72 6.30 9.63
CA SER A 180 3.08 6.43 10.11
C SER A 180 3.16 6.81 11.59
N ARG A 181 4.12 6.23 12.31
CA ARG A 181 4.30 6.42 13.76
C ARG A 181 5.40 7.41 14.09
N TRP A 182 5.17 8.24 15.10
CA TRP A 182 6.13 9.23 15.56
C TRP A 182 7.38 8.57 16.14
N LEU A 183 8.53 8.93 15.60
CA LEU A 183 9.83 8.77 16.23
C LEU A 183 10.14 10.00 17.08
N ALA A 184 11.23 9.95 17.84
CA ALA A 184 11.71 11.10 18.60
C ALA A 184 12.04 12.28 17.67
N ASP A 185 11.65 13.47 18.08
CA ASP A 185 11.96 14.71 17.37
C ASP A 185 13.47 14.99 17.39
N GLY A 186 13.98 15.64 16.34
CA GLY A 186 15.39 16.02 16.20
C GLY A 186 16.37 14.87 15.97
N GLY A 187 15.87 13.63 15.83
CA GLY A 187 16.70 12.46 15.55
C GLY A 187 17.23 12.41 14.11
N ILE A 188 18.05 11.40 13.84
CA ILE A 188 18.45 11.00 12.48
C ILE A 188 17.40 10.00 11.96
N PRO A 189 16.86 10.20 10.73
CA PRO A 189 16.00 9.23 10.08
C PRO A 189 16.60 7.81 10.09
N PRO A 190 15.84 6.77 10.49
CA PRO A 190 16.35 5.42 10.37
C PRO A 190 16.56 5.06 8.89
N PRO A 191 17.65 4.34 8.56
CA PRO A 191 17.83 3.78 7.23
C PRO A 191 16.58 3.02 6.81
N THR A 192 16.05 3.39 5.64
CA THR A 192 14.84 2.79 5.10
C THR A 192 15.15 2.26 3.71
N THR A 193 14.76 1.02 3.47
CA THR A 193 14.94 0.35 2.18
C THR A 193 13.64 -0.27 1.70
N PHE A 194 13.44 -0.26 0.39
CA PHE A 194 12.31 -0.93 -0.25
C PHE A 194 12.67 -2.34 -0.74
N TYR A 195 13.90 -2.54 -1.27
CA TYR A 195 14.35 -3.83 -1.81
C TYR A 195 15.24 -4.62 -0.85
N GLY A 196 15.55 -4.06 0.33
CA GLY A 196 16.40 -4.69 1.33
C GLY A 196 17.88 -4.39 1.14
N GLU A 197 18.23 -3.44 0.27
CA GLU A 197 19.60 -2.99 0.07
C GLU A 197 20.15 -2.30 1.32
N GLY A 198 21.44 -2.51 1.58
CA GLY A 198 22.15 -1.79 2.64
C GLY A 198 22.36 -0.32 2.28
N THR A 199 22.64 0.50 3.30
CA THR A 199 23.03 1.90 3.08
C THR A 199 24.31 1.94 2.24
N PRO A 200 24.32 2.62 1.09
CA PRO A 200 25.52 2.71 0.27
C PRO A 200 26.59 3.54 0.99
N THR A 201 27.85 3.10 0.89
CA THR A 201 29.00 3.91 1.29
C THR A 201 29.24 4.99 0.24
N ILE A 202 29.26 6.24 0.65
CA ILE A 202 29.49 7.39 -0.23
C ILE A 202 30.84 8.01 0.13
N ASP A 203 31.76 8.06 -0.84
CA ASP A 203 32.98 8.85 -0.73
C ASP A 203 32.63 10.32 -0.97
N ALA A 204 32.70 11.13 0.09
CA ALA A 204 32.33 12.54 0.05
C ALA A 204 33.27 13.38 -0.83
N ASP A 205 34.53 12.95 -0.98
CA ASP A 205 35.56 13.69 -1.74
C ASP A 205 35.48 13.37 -3.23
N ALA A 206 35.05 12.16 -3.58
CA ALA A 206 34.80 11.75 -4.96
C ALA A 206 33.38 12.09 -5.46
N TRP A 207 32.42 12.32 -4.56
CA TRP A 207 31.02 12.58 -4.95
C TRP A 207 30.86 13.88 -5.76
N ARG A 208 30.04 13.83 -6.80
CA ARG A 208 29.70 15.00 -7.64
C ARG A 208 28.21 15.02 -7.98
N LEU A 209 27.61 16.21 -7.96
CA LEU A 209 26.27 16.49 -8.50
C LEU A 209 26.41 17.05 -9.92
N ALA A 210 25.93 16.30 -10.91
CA ALA A 210 25.82 16.79 -12.29
C ALA A 210 24.42 17.38 -12.54
N VAL A 211 24.37 18.65 -12.94
CA VAL A 211 23.14 19.36 -13.35
C VAL A 211 23.21 19.57 -14.86
N SER A 212 22.31 18.93 -15.60
CA SER A 212 22.31 18.91 -17.07
C SER A 212 20.88 18.90 -17.62
N GLY A 213 20.74 18.85 -18.96
CA GLY A 213 19.43 18.82 -19.63
C GLY A 213 18.97 20.23 -20.02
N ARG A 214 17.78 20.64 -19.55
CA ARG A 214 17.16 21.93 -19.91
C ARG A 214 17.66 23.07 -19.03
N VAL A 215 18.96 23.31 -19.07
CA VAL A 215 19.65 24.37 -18.32
C VAL A 215 20.54 25.17 -19.28
N ALA A 216 20.67 26.47 -19.06
CA ALA A 216 21.56 27.30 -19.89
C ALA A 216 23.05 26.98 -19.64
N ARG A 217 23.37 26.60 -18.40
CA ARG A 217 24.74 26.34 -17.94
C ARG A 217 24.79 25.00 -17.20
N PRO A 218 25.18 23.90 -17.87
CA PRO A 218 25.44 22.64 -17.18
C PRO A 218 26.51 22.80 -16.09
N LEU A 219 26.30 22.17 -14.94
CA LEU A 219 27.20 22.26 -13.78
C LEU A 219 27.62 20.87 -13.31
N THR A 220 28.84 20.77 -12.80
CA THR A 220 29.29 19.64 -11.99
C THR A 220 29.81 20.20 -10.68
N LEU A 221 29.09 19.95 -9.59
CA LEU A 221 29.39 20.50 -8.27
C LEU A 221 29.91 19.39 -7.35
N ASP A 222 31.01 19.64 -6.67
CA ASP A 222 31.36 18.88 -5.48
C ASP A 222 30.55 19.37 -4.27
N ARG A 223 30.78 18.76 -3.10
CA ARG A 223 30.08 19.10 -1.87
C ARG A 223 30.31 20.55 -1.43
N ALA A 224 31.55 21.05 -1.56
CA ALA A 224 31.89 22.41 -1.14
C ALA A 224 31.27 23.46 -2.06
N ALA A 225 31.33 23.25 -3.38
CA ALA A 225 30.69 24.09 -4.37
C ALA A 225 29.16 24.09 -4.22
N LEU A 226 28.56 22.95 -3.89
CA LEU A 226 27.11 22.88 -3.61
C LEU A 226 26.74 23.68 -2.36
N ALA A 227 27.52 23.57 -1.28
CA ALA A 227 27.29 24.34 -0.06
C ALA A 227 27.50 25.85 -0.26
N ALA A 228 28.45 26.24 -1.14
CA ALA A 228 28.72 27.64 -1.49
C ALA A 228 27.54 28.35 -2.19
N LEU A 229 26.58 27.60 -2.74
CA LEU A 229 25.31 28.15 -3.25
C LEU A 229 24.33 28.56 -2.13
N GLY A 230 24.72 28.37 -0.88
CA GLY A 230 23.97 28.75 0.32
C GLY A 230 23.18 27.58 0.90
N GLU A 231 23.38 27.30 2.18
CA GLU A 231 22.60 26.34 2.94
C GLU A 231 21.51 27.04 3.76
N VAL A 232 20.39 26.36 3.95
CA VAL A 232 19.33 26.80 4.84
C VAL A 232 18.94 25.67 5.78
N ASP A 233 18.52 26.04 6.99
CA ASP A 233 17.84 25.15 7.91
C ASP A 233 16.33 25.26 7.70
N ARG A 234 15.63 24.13 7.72
CA ARG A 234 14.18 24.05 7.66
C ARG A 234 13.65 23.02 8.64
N ASP A 235 12.78 23.48 9.53
CA ASP A 235 12.01 22.57 10.37
C ASP A 235 10.90 21.93 9.54
N GLY A 236 10.90 20.60 9.50
CA GLY A 236 10.01 19.84 8.64
C GLY A 236 9.65 18.49 9.23
N VAL A 237 8.42 18.06 8.95
CA VAL A 237 7.97 16.70 9.25
C VAL A 237 8.22 15.83 8.02
N LEU A 238 9.02 14.78 8.18
CA LEU A 238 9.19 13.74 7.18
C LEU A 238 8.30 12.56 7.53
N ASP A 239 7.29 12.32 6.71
CA ASP A 239 6.40 11.17 6.78
C ASP A 239 6.86 10.12 5.76
N CYS A 240 7.51 9.07 6.25
CA CYS A 240 8.12 8.06 5.41
C CYS A 240 7.11 6.98 5.03
N THR A 241 7.11 6.57 3.76
CA THR A 241 6.24 5.51 3.24
C THR A 241 6.54 4.12 3.85
N SER A 242 7.66 3.95 4.56
CA SER A 242 7.96 2.74 5.32
C SER A 242 7.30 2.69 6.71
N GLY A 243 6.61 3.77 7.10
CA GLY A 243 5.66 3.76 8.21
C GLY A 243 6.12 4.45 9.49
N TRP A 244 7.11 5.34 9.39
CA TRP A 244 7.55 6.21 10.47
C TRP A 244 7.43 7.68 10.07
N VAL A 245 7.30 8.55 11.06
CA VAL A 245 7.29 9.99 10.87
C VAL A 245 8.14 10.64 11.95
N MET A 246 8.84 11.72 11.59
CA MET A 246 9.59 12.51 12.56
C MET A 246 9.55 13.98 12.20
N ARG A 247 9.60 14.84 13.22
CA ARG A 247 9.92 16.26 13.05
C ARG A 247 11.42 16.44 13.28
N THR A 248 12.11 17.10 12.36
CA THR A 248 13.53 17.42 12.52
C THR A 248 13.89 18.68 11.75
N THR A 249 15.06 19.22 12.04
CA THR A 249 15.63 20.37 11.32
C THR A 249 16.49 19.83 10.18
N TRP A 250 16.13 20.19 8.95
CA TRP A 250 16.78 19.76 7.73
C TRP A 250 17.71 20.86 7.23
N ARG A 251 19.00 20.56 7.11
CA ARG A 251 20.00 21.46 6.52
C ARG A 251 20.33 21.05 5.09
N GLY A 252 20.44 22.03 4.19
CA GLY A 252 21.07 21.82 2.89
C GLY A 252 20.83 22.97 1.91
N THR A 253 21.43 22.83 0.72
CA THR A 253 21.28 23.79 -0.38
C THR A 253 19.88 23.69 -1.02
N PRO A 254 19.11 24.80 -1.09
CA PRO A 254 17.82 24.80 -1.78
C PRO A 254 17.96 24.42 -3.26
N LEU A 255 17.06 23.56 -3.77
CA LEU A 255 17.04 23.20 -5.19
C LEU A 255 16.96 24.43 -6.12
N ARG A 256 16.22 25.48 -5.72
CA ARG A 256 16.16 26.74 -6.48
C ARG A 256 17.53 27.37 -6.70
N SER A 257 18.41 27.37 -5.70
CA SER A 257 19.75 27.98 -5.80
C SER A 257 20.60 27.22 -6.81
N VAL A 258 20.47 25.89 -6.85
CA VAL A 258 21.13 25.03 -7.83
C VAL A 258 20.61 25.30 -9.25
N LEU A 259 19.29 25.44 -9.42
CA LEU A 259 18.66 25.71 -10.71
C LEU A 259 19.00 27.11 -11.24
N GLU A 260 18.97 28.13 -10.39
CA GLU A 260 19.37 29.50 -10.73
C GLU A 260 20.84 29.57 -11.16
N ALA A 261 21.74 28.88 -10.44
CA ALA A 261 23.14 28.76 -10.83
C ALA A 261 23.28 28.12 -12.22
N ALA A 262 22.49 27.08 -12.52
CA ALA A 262 22.45 26.42 -13.82
C ALA A 262 21.72 27.24 -14.91
N GLY A 263 21.05 28.34 -14.55
CA GLY A 263 20.27 29.16 -15.48
C GLY A 263 19.03 28.44 -16.02
N ALA A 264 18.33 27.70 -15.15
CA ALA A 264 17.00 27.15 -15.41
C ALA A 264 15.87 28.10 -14.98
#